data_AF-A0A2X1SJF2-F1
#
_entry.id   AF-A0A2X1SJF2-F1
#
_cell.length_a   1.000
_cell.length_b   1.000
_cell.length_c   1.000
_cell.angle_alpha   90.00
_cell.angle_beta   90.00
_cell.angle_gamma   90.00
#
_symmetry.space_group_name_H-M   'P 1'
#
loop_
_entity.id
_entity.type
_entity.pdbx_description
1 polymer ?
#
loop_
_entity_poly.entity_id
_entity_poly.type
_entity_poly.pdbx_seq_one_letter_code
_entity_poly.pdbx_strand_id
1 'polypeptide(L)' 'MGGRPKVEPSKIQVAKQMHQDKSLSIEEICKVLKISKPTHYRYLSS' A
#
# COMPACT_ATOMS: atom_id res chain seq x y z
N MET A 1 -16.47 20.00 5.90
CA MET A 1 -16.42 18.53 5.69
C MET A 1 -15.02 18.15 5.29
N GLY A 2 -14.32 17.36 6.10
CA GLY A 2 -12.94 16.96 5.80
C GLY A 2 -12.65 15.64 6.50
N GLY A 3 -12.91 14.54 5.81
CA GLY A 3 -12.54 13.19 6.24
C GLY A 3 -11.48 12.64 5.30
N ARG A 4 -10.46 11.99 5.86
CA ARG A 4 -9.52 11.23 5.03
C ARG A 4 -10.31 10.14 4.30
N PRO A 5 -10.15 9.99 2.97
CA PRO A 5 -10.85 8.94 2.24
C PRO A 5 -10.61 7.57 2.90
N LYS A 6 -11.68 6.79 3.05
CA LYS A 6 -11.58 5.44 3.60
C LYS A 6 -10.62 4.64 2.73
N VAL A 7 -9.65 3.99 3.36
CA VAL A 7 -8.69 3.14 2.64
C VAL A 7 -9.45 1.92 2.12
N GLU A 8 -9.30 1.65 0.82
CA GLU A 8 -9.84 0.45 0.18
C GLU A 8 -9.15 -0.81 0.73
N PRO A 9 -9.88 -1.75 1.34
CA PRO A 9 -9.29 -2.96 1.94
C PRO A 9 -8.55 -3.81 0.89
N SER A 10 -9.02 -3.82 -0.36
CA SER A 10 -8.38 -4.51 -1.48
C SER A 10 -6.94 -4.01 -1.71
N LYS A 11 -6.69 -2.70 -1.57
CA LYS A 11 -5.33 -2.15 -1.73
C LYS A 11 -4.41 -2.52 -0.57
N ILE A 12 -4.95 -2.67 0.64
CA ILE A 12 -4.19 -3.12 1.81
C ILE A 12 -3.75 -4.58 1.61
N GLN A 13 -4.69 -5.44 1.20
CA GLN A 13 -4.41 -6.86 0.99
C GLN A 13 -3.38 -7.08 -0.14
N VAL A 14 -3.48 -6.34 -1.24
CA VAL A 14 -2.49 -6.42 -2.33
C VAL A 14 -1.14 -5.89 -1.86
N ALA A 15 -1.09 -4.76 -1.14
CA ALA A 15 0.16 -4.23 -0.60
C ALA A 15 0.86 -5.21 0.34
N LYS A 16 0.12 -5.89 1.21
CA LYS A 16 0.66 -6.91 2.13
C LYS A 16 1.22 -8.11 1.37
N GLN A 17 0.49 -8.60 0.35
CA GLN A 17 0.97 -9.71 -0.49
C GLN A 17 2.23 -9.33 -1.27
N MET A 18 2.24 -8.18 -1.94
CA MET A 18 3.40 -7.73 -2.72
C MET A 18 4.62 -7.43 -1.85
N HIS A 19 4.42 -7.02 -0.59
CA HIS A 19 5.51 -6.80 0.36
C HIS A 19 6.14 -8.10 0.86
N GLN A 20 5.36 -9.18 0.95
CA GLN A 20 5.88 -10.51 1.29
C GLN A 20 6.74 -11.08 0.15
N ASP A 21 6.46 -10.68 -1.09
CA ASP A 21 7.25 -11.05 -2.26
C ASP A 21 8.55 -10.23 -2.29
N LYS A 22 9.64 -10.83 -1.81
CA LYS A 22 10.97 -10.19 -1.71
C LYS A 22 11.59 -9.86 -3.08
N SER A 23 10.97 -10.31 -4.17
CA SER A 23 11.38 -10.00 -5.55
C SER A 23 11.02 -8.56 -5.94
N LEU A 24 10.03 -7.95 -5.25
CA LEU A 24 9.54 -6.62 -5.55
C LEU A 24 10.15 -5.57 -4.61
N SER A 25 10.72 -4.52 -5.21
CA SER A 25 11.17 -3.36 -4.44
C SER A 25 9.97 -2.52 -3.98
N ILE A 26 10.08 -1.89 -2.81
CA ILE A 26 9.03 -1.00 -2.26
C ILE A 26 8.61 0.08 -3.26
N GLU A 27 9.54 0.58 -4.08
CA GLU A 27 9.26 1.56 -5.13
C GLU A 27 8.37 1.01 -6.23
N GLU A 28 8.60 -0.22 -6.67
CA GLU A 28 7.78 -0.90 -7.67
C GLU A 28 6.37 -1.16 -7.11
N ILE A 29 6.27 -1.60 -5.85
CA ILE A 29 4.97 -1.79 -5.17
C ILE A 29 4.19 -0.47 -5.11
N CYS A 30 4.87 0.63 -4.77
CA CYS A 30 4.26 1.97 -4.74
C CYS A 30 3.78 2.42 -6.13
N LYS A 31 4.56 2.14 -7.19
CA LYS A 31 4.19 2.44 -8.58
C LYS A 31 2.96 1.64 -9.03
N VAL A 32 2.93 0.34 -8.76
CA VAL A 32 1.81 -0.54 -9.14
C VAL A 32 0.52 -0.11 -8.44
N LEU A 33 0.59 0.15 -7.13
CA LEU A 33 -0.57 0.56 -6.34
C LEU A 33 -0.96 2.04 -6.52
N LYS A 34 -0.12 2.83 -7.22
CA LYS A 34 -0.24 4.28 -7.36
C LYS A 34 -0.38 4.98 -6.01
N ILE A 35 0.44 4.58 -5.05
CA ILE A 35 0.49 5.15 -3.69
C ILE A 35 1.90 5.65 -3.35
N SER A 36 1.98 6.51 -2.34
CA SER A 36 3.27 6.95 -1.79
C SER A 36 3.84 5.92 -0.81
N LYS A 37 5.18 5.92 -0.64
CA LYS A 37 5.89 5.12 0.39
C LYS A 37 5.23 5.19 1.78
N PRO A 38 4.90 6.39 2.34
CA PRO A 38 4.23 6.46 3.65
C PRO A 38 2.83 5.83 3.65
N THR A 39 2.14 5.78 2.51
CA THR A 39 0.84 5.10 2.40
C THR A 39 1.02 3.59 2.37
N HIS A 40 2.05 3.08 1.69
CA HIS A 40 2.41 1.66 1.72
C HIS A 40 2.71 1.19 3.14
N TYR A 41 3.58 1.89 3.89
CA TYR A 41 3.87 1.53 5.28
C TYR A 41 2.64 1.62 6.19
N ARG A 42 1.74 2.59 5.96
CA ARG A 42 0.47 2.63 6.68
C ARG A 42 -0.36 1.38 6.44
N TYR A 43 -0.41 0.88 5.20
CA TYR A 43 -1.16 -0.36 4.87
C TYR A 43 -0.56 -1.59 5.54
N LEU A 44 0.75 -1.63 5.74
CA LEU A 44 1.41 -2.72 6.47
C LEU A 44 1.11 -2.70 7.98
N SER A 45 0.92 -1.50 8.55
CA SER A 45 0.59 -1.31 9.97
C SER A 45 -0.92 -1.36 10.27
N SER A 46 -1.78 -1.50 9.25
CA SER A 46 -3.24 -1.58 9.37
C SER A 46 -3.77 -2.99 9.52
#